data_AF-A0A7K3GEH2-F1
#
_entry.id   AF-A0A7K3GEH2-F1
#
_cell.length_a   1.000
_cell.length_b   1.000
_cell.length_c   1.000
_cell.angle_alpha   90.00
_cell.angle_beta   90.00
_cell.angle_gamma   90.00
#
_symmetry.space_group_name_H-M   'P 1'
#
loop_
_entity.id
_entity.type
_entity.pdbx_description
1 polymer ?
#
loop_
_entity_poly.entity_id
_entity_poly.type
_entity_poly.pdbx_seq_one_letter_code
_entity_poly.pdbx_strand_id
1 'polypeptide(L)'
;MAKKDAVPRYTPTADSGPSRNDILARYDLAPGDSDKEAEMARWEQEQARRLSALDAGQAGSRVPLSELSPNPDNPRTSDDTDRDGLRESIAELGIIQALTVSTREAFVEHHPQHAGTPLSRYVVIAGHRRLRAAQAAGHDDAPVIVEDRAAENPLVWAVAENVQRLGLNPMEQARALRVLTDPPPAGRGMGQAAVARGIGKSQGSVSQRLTLLRLADDLQEQVLDGTLKVKRALLVARLPVDEQTAAVTALRQLPPPSRRTSTEAG
;
A
#
# COMPACT_ATOMS: atom_id res chain seq x y z
N MET A 1 -5.04 36.42 56.84
CA MET A 1 -5.85 36.22 55.62
C MET A 1 -4.95 36.44 54.41
N ALA A 2 -4.62 35.39 53.66
CA ALA A 2 -3.87 35.46 52.41
C ALA A 2 -4.80 35.02 51.27
N LYS A 3 -4.91 35.83 50.21
CA LYS A 3 -5.81 35.60 49.06
C LYS A 3 -5.07 34.86 47.94
N LYS A 4 -5.77 33.88 47.36
CA LYS A 4 -5.39 33.06 46.19
C LYS A 4 -5.39 33.90 44.92
N ASP A 5 -4.31 33.79 44.14
CA ASP A 5 -4.22 34.33 42.78
C ASP A 5 -4.85 33.38 41.75
N ALA A 6 -5.56 33.99 40.80
CA ALA A 6 -6.26 33.32 39.71
C ALA A 6 -5.36 33.20 38.46
N VAL A 7 -5.44 32.05 37.78
CA VAL A 7 -4.69 31.75 36.55
C VAL A 7 -5.39 32.42 35.34
N PRO A 8 -4.67 33.09 34.43
CA PRO A 8 -5.26 33.79 33.29
C PRO A 8 -5.69 32.84 32.16
N ARG A 9 -6.81 33.18 31.50
CA ARG A 9 -7.32 32.52 30.30
C ARG A 9 -6.53 32.95 29.07
N TYR A 10 -6.11 31.99 28.26
CA TYR A 10 -5.49 32.21 26.97
C TYR A 10 -6.54 32.57 25.91
N THR A 11 -6.33 33.68 25.20
CA THR A 11 -7.06 34.07 23.98
C THR A 11 -6.06 34.14 22.82
N PRO A 12 -6.21 33.36 21.74
CA PRO A 12 -5.36 33.49 20.56
C PRO A 12 -5.79 34.71 19.73
N THR A 13 -4.87 35.65 19.50
CA THR A 13 -5.00 36.71 18.49
C THR A 13 -4.28 36.30 17.20
N ALA A 14 -4.82 36.77 16.07
CA ALA A 14 -4.42 36.45 14.72
C ALA A 14 -2.94 36.77 14.41
N ASP A 15 -2.17 35.73 14.11
CA ASP A 15 -1.05 35.82 13.17
C ASP A 15 -1.21 34.69 12.16
N SER A 16 -1.20 35.07 10.88
CA SER A 16 -1.84 34.32 9.80
C SER A 16 -0.84 33.34 9.20
N GLY A 17 -0.92 32.08 9.63
CA GLY A 17 -0.27 30.99 8.91
C GLY A 17 -0.72 30.97 7.43
N PRO A 18 0.10 30.40 6.53
CA PRO A 18 -0.16 30.42 5.09
C PRO A 18 -1.56 29.88 4.81
N SER A 19 -2.34 30.62 4.02
CA SER A 19 -3.69 30.21 3.69
C SER A 19 -3.66 28.89 2.90
N ARG A 20 -4.80 28.21 2.86
CA ARG A 20 -4.97 27.01 2.02
C ARG A 20 -4.51 27.23 0.57
N ASN A 21 -4.66 28.44 0.03
CA ASN A 21 -4.21 28.76 -1.33
C ASN A 21 -2.68 28.92 -1.43
N ASP A 22 -2.00 29.38 -0.37
CA ASP A 22 -0.54 29.50 -0.32
C ASP A 22 0.15 28.14 -0.19
N ILE A 23 -0.54 27.15 0.40
CA ILE A 23 -0.08 25.76 0.46
C ILE A 23 -0.26 25.07 -0.89
N LEU A 24 -1.32 25.39 -1.65
CA LEU A 24 -1.59 24.80 -2.97
C LEU A 24 -0.63 25.32 -4.05
N ALA A 25 -0.19 26.58 -3.97
CA ALA A 25 0.78 27.18 -4.89
C ALA A 25 2.19 26.57 -4.81
N ARG A 26 2.56 25.93 -3.69
CA ARG A 26 3.89 25.31 -3.50
C ARG A 26 4.06 23.94 -4.15
N TYR A 27 2.98 23.31 -4.61
CA TYR A 27 2.98 21.92 -5.07
C TYR A 27 2.50 21.74 -6.52
N ASP A 28 2.34 22.83 -7.27
CA ASP A 28 2.01 22.84 -8.72
C ASP A 28 0.84 21.92 -9.10
N LEU A 29 -0.15 21.81 -8.21
CA LEU A 29 -1.38 21.05 -8.41
C LEU A 29 -2.53 22.05 -8.49
N ALA A 30 -2.99 22.32 -9.70
CA ALA A 30 -4.17 23.14 -9.93
C ALA A 30 -5.42 22.52 -9.24
N PRO A 31 -6.24 23.30 -8.52
CA PRO A 31 -7.45 22.80 -7.88
C PRO A 31 -8.59 22.67 -8.89
N GLY A 32 -9.22 21.48 -8.94
CA GLY A 32 -10.47 21.24 -9.68
C GLY A 32 -10.37 20.32 -10.91
N ASP A 33 -9.36 19.47 -11.00
CA ASP A 33 -9.14 18.62 -12.17
C ASP A 33 -9.98 17.33 -12.10
N SER A 34 -11.31 17.46 -12.24
CA SER A 34 -12.24 16.31 -12.38
C SER A 34 -11.81 15.36 -13.51
N ASP A 35 -11.06 15.90 -14.48
CA ASP A 35 -10.47 15.13 -15.57
C ASP A 35 -9.31 14.25 -15.11
N LYS A 36 -8.47 14.68 -14.15
CA LYS A 36 -7.43 13.81 -13.56
C LYS A 36 -8.02 12.77 -12.61
N GLU A 37 -9.08 13.10 -11.87
CA GLU A 37 -9.80 12.11 -11.06
C GLU A 37 -10.50 11.06 -11.94
N ALA A 38 -11.07 11.48 -13.08
CA ALA A 38 -11.64 10.57 -14.08
C ALA A 38 -10.57 9.77 -14.83
N GLU A 39 -9.42 10.37 -15.15
CA GLU A 39 -8.26 9.70 -15.75
C GLU A 39 -7.67 8.65 -14.81
N MET A 40 -7.53 8.99 -13.52
CA MET A 40 -7.16 8.03 -12.46
C MET A 40 -8.21 6.93 -12.30
N ALA A 41 -9.50 7.24 -12.29
CA ALA A 41 -10.55 6.23 -12.17
C ALA A 41 -10.57 5.26 -13.37
N ARG A 42 -10.32 5.77 -14.59
CA ARG A 42 -10.15 4.96 -15.81
C ARG A 42 -8.90 4.08 -15.72
N TRP A 43 -7.80 4.63 -15.22
CA TRP A 43 -6.57 3.89 -15.00
C TRP A 43 -6.73 2.83 -13.89
N GLU A 44 -7.44 3.13 -12.80
CA GLU A 44 -7.76 2.19 -11.72
C GLU A 44 -8.65 1.04 -12.21
N GLN A 45 -9.63 1.33 -13.07
CA GLN A 45 -10.47 0.31 -13.70
C GLN A 45 -9.69 -0.53 -14.72
N GLU A 46 -8.77 0.07 -15.47
CA GLU A 46 -7.90 -0.62 -16.41
C GLU A 46 -6.91 -1.53 -15.68
N GLN A 47 -6.28 -1.05 -14.61
CA GLN A 47 -5.42 -1.87 -13.77
C GLN A 47 -6.20 -2.99 -13.08
N ALA A 48 -7.38 -2.71 -12.52
CA ALA A 48 -8.23 -3.73 -11.91
C ALA A 48 -8.70 -4.77 -12.94
N ARG A 49 -9.03 -4.37 -14.17
CA ARG A 49 -9.33 -5.30 -15.28
C ARG A 49 -8.12 -6.15 -15.65
N ARG A 50 -6.95 -5.52 -15.76
CA ARG A 50 -5.70 -6.20 -16.12
C ARG A 50 -5.32 -7.20 -15.04
N LEU A 51 -5.36 -6.82 -13.77
CA LEU A 51 -5.17 -7.68 -12.60
C LEU A 51 -6.24 -8.77 -12.48
N SER A 52 -7.50 -8.46 -12.80
CA SER A 52 -8.56 -9.47 -12.89
C SER A 52 -8.32 -10.46 -14.03
N ALA A 53 -7.71 -10.03 -15.14
CA ALA A 53 -7.25 -10.92 -16.21
C ALA A 53 -6.04 -11.77 -15.77
N LEU A 54 -5.17 -11.24 -14.89
CA LEU A 54 -4.09 -12.00 -14.25
C LEU A 54 -4.63 -13.07 -13.29
N ASP A 55 -5.67 -12.76 -12.51
CA ASP A 55 -6.36 -13.71 -11.63
C ASP A 55 -7.21 -14.72 -12.41
N ALA A 56 -7.73 -14.34 -13.59
CA ALA A 56 -8.47 -15.22 -14.49
C ALA A 56 -7.56 -16.14 -15.33
N GLY A 57 -6.25 -16.14 -15.08
CA GLY A 57 -5.30 -16.99 -15.80
C GLY A 57 -5.15 -16.64 -17.29
N GLN A 58 -5.51 -15.42 -17.72
CA GLN A 58 -5.16 -14.97 -19.06
C GLN A 58 -3.65 -14.77 -19.12
N ALA A 59 -3.01 -15.76 -19.72
CA ALA A 59 -1.57 -15.97 -19.80
C ALA A 59 -0.79 -14.68 -20.10
N GLY A 60 -0.08 -14.17 -19.09
CA GLY A 60 1.21 -13.58 -19.35
C GLY A 60 2.07 -14.59 -20.13
N SER A 61 2.96 -14.10 -21.00
CA SER A 61 3.88 -14.99 -21.74
C SER A 61 4.60 -15.91 -20.75
N ARG A 62 4.68 -17.22 -21.06
CA ARG A 62 5.56 -18.12 -20.30
C ARG A 62 7.00 -17.86 -20.71
N VAL A 63 7.87 -17.75 -19.73
CA VAL A 63 9.30 -17.48 -19.92
C VAL A 63 10.10 -18.60 -19.26
N PRO A 64 11.11 -19.18 -19.96
CA PRO A 64 12.00 -20.17 -19.37
C PRO A 64 12.61 -19.66 -18.06
N LEU A 65 12.70 -20.51 -17.04
CA LEU A 65 13.28 -20.09 -15.75
C LEU A 65 14.75 -19.67 -15.90
N SER A 66 15.46 -20.16 -16.93
CA SER A 66 16.81 -19.73 -17.29
C SER A 66 16.90 -18.27 -17.76
N GLU A 67 15.82 -17.73 -18.32
CA GLU A 67 15.71 -16.32 -18.73
C GLU A 67 15.29 -15.39 -17.57
N LEU A 68 15.03 -15.94 -16.38
CA LEU A 68 14.63 -15.21 -15.19
C LEU A 68 15.78 -15.12 -14.18
N SER A 69 16.11 -13.90 -13.75
CA SER A 69 17.02 -13.65 -12.63
C SER A 69 16.28 -13.10 -11.41
N PRO A 70 16.65 -13.48 -10.18
CA PRO A 70 16.15 -12.82 -8.99
C PRO A 70 16.66 -11.37 -8.96
N ASN A 71 15.87 -10.45 -8.37
CA ASN A 71 16.36 -9.10 -8.11
C ASN A 71 17.49 -9.12 -7.05
N PRO A 72 18.70 -8.63 -7.36
CA PRO A 72 19.82 -8.57 -6.41
C PRO A 72 19.53 -7.72 -5.17
N ASP A 73 18.64 -6.73 -5.28
CA ASP A 73 18.25 -5.83 -4.19
C ASP A 73 17.10 -6.38 -3.33
N ASN A 74 16.63 -7.59 -3.59
CA ASN A 74 15.58 -8.20 -2.77
C ASN A 74 16.11 -8.44 -1.34
N PRO A 75 15.57 -7.76 -0.31
CA PRO A 75 16.10 -7.84 1.05
C PRO A 75 15.81 -9.19 1.72
N ARG A 76 14.94 -10.03 1.14
CA ARG A 76 14.71 -11.40 1.61
C ARG A 76 15.88 -12.29 1.19
N THR A 77 16.68 -12.68 2.19
CA THR A 77 17.79 -13.63 2.05
C THR A 77 17.34 -14.96 1.43
N SER A 78 18.31 -15.74 0.95
CA SER A 78 18.14 -17.10 0.41
C SER A 78 17.38 -18.06 1.33
N ASP A 79 17.31 -17.75 2.61
CA ASP A 79 16.92 -18.68 3.68
C ASP A 79 15.46 -18.57 4.13
N ASP A 80 14.62 -17.85 3.38
CA ASP A 80 13.17 -17.90 3.55
C ASP A 80 12.68 -19.26 2.99
N THR A 81 13.00 -20.29 3.77
CA THR A 81 12.67 -21.70 3.60
C THR A 81 11.16 -21.85 3.42
N ASP A 82 10.76 -22.89 2.71
CA ASP A 82 9.40 -23.22 2.28
C ASP A 82 8.43 -23.45 3.47
N ARG A 83 8.14 -22.40 4.24
CA ARG A 83 7.32 -22.48 5.46
C ARG A 83 5.84 -22.75 5.18
N ASP A 84 5.41 -22.59 3.92
CA ASP A 84 3.99 -22.57 3.55
C ASP A 84 3.58 -23.72 2.61
N GLY A 85 4.46 -24.69 2.35
CA GLY A 85 4.18 -25.79 1.41
C GLY A 85 4.02 -25.31 -0.05
N LEU A 86 4.62 -24.18 -0.39
CA LEU A 86 4.48 -23.54 -1.70
C LEU A 86 5.15 -24.37 -2.80
N ARG A 87 6.26 -25.07 -2.48
CA ARG A 87 6.89 -26.00 -3.42
C ARG A 87 5.95 -27.14 -3.78
N GLU A 88 5.30 -27.76 -2.81
CA GLU A 88 4.38 -28.88 -3.05
C GLU A 88 3.21 -28.42 -3.93
N SER A 89 2.60 -27.27 -3.59
CA SER A 89 1.53 -26.70 -4.39
C SER A 89 1.96 -26.36 -5.82
N ILE A 90 3.15 -25.80 -6.01
CA ILE A 90 3.68 -25.50 -7.35
C ILE A 90 4.06 -26.79 -8.09
N ALA A 91 4.56 -27.82 -7.41
CA ALA A 91 4.83 -29.12 -8.04
C ALA A 91 3.54 -29.75 -8.58
N GLU A 92 2.43 -29.66 -7.84
CA GLU A 92 1.14 -30.23 -8.24
C GLU A 92 0.38 -29.38 -9.27
N LEU A 93 0.33 -28.06 -9.07
CA LEU A 93 -0.57 -27.16 -9.81
C LEU A 93 0.16 -26.23 -10.78
N GLY A 94 1.50 -26.19 -10.73
CA GLY A 94 2.30 -25.19 -11.40
C GLY A 94 2.16 -23.80 -10.76
N ILE A 95 2.83 -22.82 -11.38
CA ILE A 95 2.64 -21.42 -10.99
C ILE A 95 1.32 -20.92 -11.57
N ILE A 96 0.32 -20.74 -10.72
CA ILE A 96 -0.99 -20.19 -11.11
C ILE A 96 -0.90 -18.67 -11.28
N GLN A 97 -0.34 -17.98 -10.30
CA GLN A 97 -0.22 -16.52 -10.32
C GLN A 97 1.09 -16.12 -10.99
N ALA A 98 1.03 -15.31 -12.04
CA ALA A 98 2.20 -14.88 -12.81
C ALA A 98 3.21 -14.04 -11.99
N LEU A 99 4.49 -14.16 -12.33
CA LEU A 99 5.56 -13.34 -11.76
C LEU A 99 5.55 -11.95 -12.41
N THR A 100 5.82 -10.90 -11.64
CA THR A 100 6.06 -9.56 -12.22
C THR A 100 7.55 -9.41 -12.46
N VAL A 101 7.93 -9.13 -13.70
CA VAL A 101 9.32 -9.01 -14.12
C VAL A 101 9.55 -7.69 -14.85
N SER A 102 10.76 -7.16 -14.82
CA SER A 102 11.22 -6.12 -15.74
C SER A 102 12.20 -6.71 -16.74
N THR A 103 12.39 -6.05 -17.88
CA THR A 103 13.56 -6.31 -18.73
C THR A 103 14.85 -6.00 -17.98
N ARG A 104 15.95 -6.64 -18.39
CA ARG A 104 17.28 -6.36 -17.87
C ARG A 104 17.66 -4.90 -18.10
N GLU A 105 17.37 -4.39 -19.28
CA GLU A 105 17.71 -3.03 -19.70
C GLU A 105 17.04 -2.00 -18.78
N ALA A 106 15.72 -2.09 -18.59
CA ALA A 106 15.00 -1.20 -17.67
C ALA A 106 15.46 -1.37 -16.22
N PHE A 107 15.80 -2.59 -15.79
CA PHE A 107 16.33 -2.81 -14.46
C PHE A 107 17.65 -2.08 -14.24
N VAL A 108 18.61 -2.24 -15.16
CA VAL A 108 19.93 -1.60 -15.05
C VAL A 108 19.84 -0.07 -15.18
N GLU A 109 18.89 0.45 -15.97
CA GLU A 109 18.64 1.90 -16.06
C GLU A 109 18.29 2.50 -14.69
N HIS A 110 17.45 1.82 -13.91
CA HIS A 110 17.05 2.27 -12.57
C HIS A 110 17.99 1.82 -11.45
N HIS A 111 18.82 0.79 -11.69
CA HIS A 111 19.76 0.23 -10.73
C HIS A 111 21.17 0.11 -11.34
N PRO A 112 21.84 1.24 -11.65
CA PRO A 112 23.10 1.26 -12.40
C PRO A 112 24.24 0.53 -11.70
N GLN A 113 24.17 0.35 -10.36
CA GLN A 113 25.11 -0.47 -9.60
C GLN A 113 25.16 -1.93 -10.05
N HIS A 114 24.11 -2.42 -10.72
CA HIS A 114 23.99 -3.79 -11.22
C HIS A 114 24.33 -3.95 -12.70
N ALA A 115 24.85 -2.91 -13.38
CA ALA A 115 25.21 -2.98 -14.80
C ALA A 115 26.26 -4.08 -15.10
N GLY A 116 27.14 -4.37 -14.14
CA GLY A 116 28.14 -5.44 -14.22
C GLY A 116 27.66 -6.80 -13.71
N THR A 117 26.44 -6.90 -13.18
CA THR A 117 25.89 -8.14 -12.63
C THR A 117 25.41 -9.04 -13.78
N PRO A 118 25.73 -10.35 -13.79
CA PRO A 118 25.22 -11.27 -14.78
C PRO A 118 23.72 -11.54 -14.53
N LEU A 119 22.88 -10.71 -15.13
CA LEU A 119 21.43 -10.84 -15.10
C LEU A 119 20.93 -11.48 -16.40
N SER A 120 19.94 -12.37 -16.27
CA SER A 120 19.18 -12.92 -17.38
C SER A 120 18.34 -11.84 -18.08
N ARG A 121 17.65 -12.21 -19.16
CA ARG A 121 16.81 -11.30 -19.96
C ARG A 121 15.77 -10.54 -19.14
N TYR A 122 15.23 -11.18 -18.11
CA TYR A 122 14.26 -10.58 -17.22
C TYR A 122 14.71 -10.67 -15.76
N VAL A 123 14.39 -9.62 -14.99
CA VAL A 123 14.64 -9.54 -13.54
C VAL A 123 13.30 -9.60 -12.83
N VAL A 124 13.15 -10.54 -11.88
CA VAL A 124 11.93 -10.71 -11.10
C VAL A 124 11.78 -9.57 -10.10
N ILE A 125 10.70 -8.81 -10.21
CA ILE A 125 10.39 -7.71 -9.28
C ILE A 125 9.48 -8.19 -8.14
N ALA A 126 8.49 -9.02 -8.46
CA ALA A 126 7.56 -9.61 -7.49
C ALA A 126 7.34 -11.12 -7.76
N GLY A 127 7.06 -11.89 -6.71
CA GLY A 127 6.92 -13.35 -6.80
C GLY A 127 8.21 -14.15 -6.59
N HIS A 128 9.24 -13.58 -5.94
CA HIS A 128 10.52 -14.25 -5.66
C HIS A 128 10.39 -15.66 -5.02
N ARG A 129 9.44 -15.85 -4.11
CA ARG A 129 9.18 -17.16 -3.49
C ARG A 129 8.61 -18.17 -4.49
N ARG A 130 7.73 -17.73 -5.39
CA ARG A 130 7.15 -18.55 -6.47
C ARG A 130 8.24 -18.98 -7.47
N LEU A 131 9.14 -18.07 -7.84
CA LEU A 131 10.30 -18.41 -8.67
C LEU A 131 11.16 -19.51 -8.02
N ARG A 132 11.56 -19.32 -6.75
CA ARG A 132 12.38 -20.31 -6.03
C ARG A 132 11.68 -21.66 -5.91
N ALA A 133 10.40 -21.66 -5.55
CA ALA A 133 9.62 -22.87 -5.42
C ALA A 133 9.45 -23.61 -6.76
N ALA A 134 9.29 -22.89 -7.86
CA ALA A 134 9.23 -23.49 -9.20
C ALA A 134 10.58 -24.07 -9.65
N GLN A 135 11.69 -23.38 -9.36
CA GLN A 135 13.04 -23.90 -9.57
C GLN A 135 13.28 -25.18 -8.76
N ALA A 136 12.89 -25.18 -7.47
CA ALA A 136 13.04 -26.34 -6.60
C ALA A 136 12.13 -27.51 -6.99
N ALA A 137 10.96 -27.22 -7.56
CA ALA A 137 10.03 -28.23 -8.08
C ALA A 137 10.37 -28.72 -9.50
N GLY A 138 11.41 -28.15 -10.14
CA GLY A 138 11.88 -28.59 -11.46
C GLY A 138 11.00 -28.15 -12.63
N HIS A 139 10.30 -27.02 -12.51
CA HIS A 139 9.57 -26.43 -13.65
C HIS A 139 10.53 -25.81 -14.67
N ASP A 140 10.19 -25.89 -15.96
CA ASP A 140 11.00 -25.33 -17.04
C ASP A 140 10.75 -23.83 -17.27
N ASP A 141 9.52 -23.37 -17.01
CA ASP A 141 9.07 -22.01 -17.28
C ASP A 141 8.08 -21.50 -16.23
N ALA A 142 7.86 -20.18 -16.24
CA ALA A 142 6.89 -19.51 -15.40
C ALA A 142 6.03 -18.55 -16.22
N PRO A 143 4.73 -18.40 -15.91
CA PRO A 143 3.95 -17.30 -16.45
C PRO A 143 4.48 -15.99 -15.87
N VAL A 144 4.73 -15.01 -16.74
CA VAL A 144 5.25 -13.70 -16.32
C VAL A 144 4.48 -12.54 -16.93
N ILE A 145 4.51 -11.42 -16.23
CA ILE A 145 4.03 -10.11 -16.67
C ILE A 145 5.24 -9.20 -16.73
N VAL A 146 5.55 -8.71 -17.93
CA VAL A 146 6.63 -7.74 -18.11
C VAL A 146 6.09 -6.34 -17.82
N GLU A 147 6.67 -5.69 -16.82
CA GLU A 147 6.38 -4.32 -16.40
C GLU A 147 7.69 -3.61 -16.07
N ASP A 148 8.24 -2.88 -17.04
CA ASP A 148 9.52 -2.18 -16.90
C ASP A 148 9.44 -1.05 -15.86
N ARG A 149 8.27 -0.43 -15.67
CA ARG A 149 8.07 0.58 -14.60
C ARG A 149 8.21 -0.02 -13.21
N ALA A 150 8.17 -1.35 -13.10
CA ALA A 150 8.40 -2.04 -11.84
C ALA A 150 9.85 -2.00 -11.39
N ALA A 151 10.79 -1.77 -12.31
CA ALA A 151 12.19 -1.56 -11.98
C ALA A 151 12.44 -0.23 -11.23
N GLU A 152 11.63 0.81 -11.45
CA GLU A 152 11.84 2.12 -10.79
C GLU A 152 11.74 2.01 -9.27
N ASN A 153 10.75 1.25 -8.77
CA ASN A 153 10.49 1.08 -7.35
C ASN A 153 10.09 -0.36 -7.01
N PRO A 154 11.02 -1.34 -7.05
CA PRO A 154 10.69 -2.76 -6.90
C PRO A 154 9.95 -3.07 -5.58
N LEU A 155 10.32 -2.38 -4.50
CA LEU A 155 9.67 -2.53 -3.20
C LEU A 155 8.20 -2.08 -3.23
N VAL A 156 7.88 -0.99 -3.94
CA VAL A 156 6.50 -0.50 -4.06
C VAL A 156 5.64 -1.53 -4.75
N TRP A 157 6.15 -2.13 -5.83
CA TRP A 157 5.44 -3.18 -6.57
C TRP A 157 5.26 -4.45 -5.74
N ALA A 158 6.29 -4.87 -5.00
CA ALA A 158 6.17 -6.01 -4.08
C ALA A 158 5.14 -5.78 -2.96
N VAL A 159 5.10 -4.56 -2.40
CA VAL A 159 4.08 -4.19 -1.41
C VAL A 159 2.70 -4.04 -2.06
N ALA A 160 2.61 -3.51 -3.28
CA ALA A 160 1.36 -3.37 -4.02
C ALA A 160 0.70 -4.73 -4.26
N GLU A 161 1.47 -5.70 -4.77
CA GLU A 161 1.01 -7.08 -4.97
C GLU A 161 0.44 -7.66 -3.68
N ASN A 162 1.17 -7.49 -2.57
CA ASN A 162 0.72 -7.98 -1.28
C ASN A 162 -0.57 -7.26 -0.82
N VAL A 163 -0.62 -5.93 -0.91
CA VAL A 163 -1.78 -5.10 -0.51
C VAL A 163 -3.03 -5.43 -1.34
N GLN A 164 -2.86 -5.81 -2.61
CA GLN A 164 -3.95 -6.14 -3.53
C GLN A 164 -4.51 -7.56 -3.32
N ARG A 165 -3.86 -8.40 -2.50
CA ARG A 165 -4.36 -9.75 -2.20
C ARG A 165 -5.78 -9.69 -1.63
N LEU A 166 -6.70 -10.36 -2.33
CA LEU A 166 -8.07 -10.56 -1.87
C LEU A 166 -8.04 -11.20 -0.48
N GLY A 167 -8.54 -10.48 0.52
CA GLY A 167 -8.62 -10.96 1.90
C GLY A 167 -7.72 -10.24 2.92
N LEU A 168 -6.82 -9.33 2.51
CA LEU A 168 -6.12 -8.53 3.52
C LEU A 168 -7.09 -7.62 4.27
N ASN A 169 -7.07 -7.72 5.60
CA ASN A 169 -7.85 -6.85 6.44
C ASN A 169 -7.24 -5.43 6.51
N PRO A 170 -7.98 -4.43 7.03
CA PRO A 170 -7.50 -3.06 7.02
C PRO A 170 -6.20 -2.79 7.76
N MET A 171 -5.90 -3.54 8.81
CA MET A 171 -4.67 -3.41 9.58
C MET A 171 -3.48 -4.01 8.83
N GLU A 172 -3.65 -5.13 8.15
CA GLU A 172 -2.61 -5.74 7.31
C GLU A 172 -2.21 -4.82 6.16
N GLN A 173 -3.19 -4.23 5.47
CA GLN A 173 -2.94 -3.25 4.41
C GLN A 173 -2.18 -2.04 4.96
N ALA A 174 -2.58 -1.53 6.13
CA ALA A 174 -1.89 -0.41 6.77
C ALA A 174 -0.43 -0.74 7.10
N ARG A 175 -0.17 -1.92 7.68
CA ARG A 175 1.20 -2.38 8.00
C ARG A 175 2.05 -2.57 6.75
N ALA A 176 1.49 -3.12 5.68
CA ALA A 176 2.18 -3.28 4.41
C ALA A 176 2.55 -1.92 3.79
N LEU A 177 1.63 -0.95 3.81
CA LEU A 177 1.92 0.42 3.34
C LEU A 177 2.96 1.14 4.19
N ARG A 178 2.98 0.88 5.51
CA ARG A 178 3.96 1.49 6.42
C ARG A 178 5.40 1.14 6.05
N VAL A 179 5.66 -0.06 5.55
CA VAL A 179 6.98 -0.49 5.05
C VAL A 179 7.54 0.48 4.00
N LEU A 180 6.68 1.08 3.18
CA LEU A 180 7.10 2.03 2.15
C LEU A 180 7.31 3.45 2.69
N THR A 181 6.53 3.85 3.68
CA THR A 181 6.57 5.23 4.21
C THR A 181 7.57 5.42 5.34
N ASP A 182 7.90 4.34 6.05
CA ASP A 182 8.89 4.40 7.13
C ASP A 182 10.29 4.59 6.54
N PRO A 183 11.12 5.44 7.18
CA PRO A 183 12.48 5.64 6.74
C PRO A 183 13.31 4.36 6.94
N PRO A 184 14.03 3.88 5.91
CA PRO A 184 15.01 2.82 6.10
C PRO A 184 16.22 3.36 6.91
N PRO A 185 17.07 2.48 7.47
CA PRO A 185 18.20 2.87 8.31
C PRO A 185 19.16 3.91 7.70
N ALA A 186 19.23 3.97 6.36
CA ALA A 186 20.11 4.86 5.61
C ALA A 186 19.37 5.79 4.63
N GLY A 187 18.11 6.16 4.89
CA GLY A 187 17.37 7.01 3.96
C GLY A 187 16.05 7.58 4.47
N ARG A 188 15.30 8.19 3.56
CA ARG A 188 13.96 8.70 3.81
C ARG A 188 12.93 7.72 3.23
N GLY A 189 11.85 7.48 3.96
CA GLY A 189 10.72 6.71 3.46
C GLY A 189 10.00 7.44 2.34
N MET A 190 9.20 6.71 1.57
CA MET A 190 8.47 7.29 0.45
C MET A 190 7.34 8.18 0.94
N GLY A 191 7.13 9.31 0.25
CA GLY A 191 5.94 10.13 0.48
C GLY A 191 4.67 9.37 0.13
N GLN A 192 3.58 9.57 0.89
CA GLN A 192 2.31 8.88 0.64
C GLN A 192 1.78 9.09 -0.78
N ALA A 193 2.04 10.24 -1.40
CA ALA A 193 1.68 10.50 -2.80
C ALA A 193 2.46 9.63 -3.79
N ALA A 194 3.76 9.38 -3.54
CA ALA A 194 4.57 8.51 -4.37
C ALA A 194 4.14 7.04 -4.22
N VAL A 195 3.88 6.59 -2.98
CA VAL A 195 3.31 5.27 -2.71
C VAL A 195 1.98 5.10 -3.42
N ALA A 196 1.07 6.07 -3.28
CA ALA A 196 -0.24 6.06 -3.91
C ALA A 196 -0.16 5.92 -5.44
N ARG A 197 0.73 6.66 -6.10
CA ARG A 197 0.99 6.52 -7.55
C ARG A 197 1.50 5.13 -7.90
N GLY A 198 2.48 4.62 -7.17
CA GLY A 198 3.09 3.32 -7.47
C GLY A 198 2.18 2.12 -7.22
N ILE A 199 1.21 2.22 -6.30
CA ILE A 199 0.23 1.15 -6.05
C ILE A 199 -1.12 1.37 -6.74
N GLY A 200 -1.27 2.50 -7.44
CA GLY A 200 -2.48 2.80 -8.16
C GLY A 200 -3.70 3.11 -7.29
N LYS A 201 -3.52 3.96 -6.27
CA LYS A 201 -4.57 4.41 -5.36
C LYS A 201 -4.49 5.91 -5.15
N SER A 202 -5.54 6.50 -4.56
CA SER A 202 -5.46 7.88 -4.09
C SER A 202 -4.56 8.00 -2.85
N GLN A 203 -3.88 9.15 -2.73
CA GLN A 203 -3.10 9.47 -1.52
C GLN A 203 -3.97 9.48 -0.26
N GLY A 204 -5.25 9.88 -0.40
CA GLY A 204 -6.23 9.80 0.68
C GLY A 204 -6.49 8.36 1.16
N SER A 205 -6.55 7.40 0.23
CA SER A 205 -6.71 5.98 0.58
C SER A 205 -5.49 5.46 1.38
N VAL A 206 -4.28 5.77 0.92
CA VAL A 206 -3.04 5.44 1.64
C VAL A 206 -3.02 6.07 3.03
N SER A 207 -3.38 7.35 3.13
CA SER A 207 -3.45 8.10 4.39
C SER A 207 -4.44 7.50 5.39
N GLN A 208 -5.63 7.12 4.93
CA GLN A 208 -6.64 6.48 5.77
C GLN A 208 -6.13 5.16 6.34
N ARG A 209 -5.51 4.31 5.52
CA ARG A 209 -4.94 3.04 5.99
C ARG A 209 -3.86 3.29 7.05
N LEU A 210 -2.88 4.14 6.76
CA LEU A 210 -1.80 4.46 7.70
C LEU A 210 -2.30 5.08 9.00
N THR A 211 -3.38 5.87 8.95
CA THR A 211 -4.01 6.47 10.13
C THR A 211 -4.46 5.42 11.13
N LEU A 212 -4.88 4.22 10.70
CA LEU A 212 -5.30 3.15 11.60
C LEU A 212 -4.17 2.66 12.52
N LEU A 213 -2.91 2.84 12.14
CA LEU A 213 -1.74 2.47 12.96
C LEU A 213 -1.51 3.43 14.14
N ARG A 214 -2.29 4.51 14.24
CA ARG A 214 -2.29 5.45 15.37
C ARG A 214 -3.25 5.05 16.49
N LEU A 215 -4.00 3.97 16.29
CA LEU A 215 -4.90 3.43 17.31
C LEU A 215 -4.10 2.76 18.43
N ALA A 216 -4.61 2.81 19.65
CA ALA A 216 -4.19 1.95 20.75
C ALA A 216 -4.27 0.47 20.33
N ASP A 217 -3.39 -0.37 20.89
CA ASP A 217 -3.24 -1.76 20.45
C ASP A 217 -4.54 -2.57 20.58
N ASP A 218 -5.29 -2.39 21.67
CA ASP A 218 -6.60 -3.02 21.89
C ASP A 218 -7.65 -2.60 20.84
N LEU A 219 -7.57 -1.37 20.34
CA LEU A 219 -8.45 -0.87 19.28
C LEU A 219 -8.03 -1.34 17.90
N GLN A 220 -6.72 -1.55 17.67
CA GLN A 220 -6.22 -2.19 16.45
C GLN A 220 -6.72 -3.62 16.34
N GLU A 221 -6.72 -4.39 17.45
CA GLU A 221 -7.29 -5.74 17.51
C GLU A 221 -8.79 -5.74 17.20
N GLN A 222 -9.54 -4.77 17.72
CA GLN A 222 -10.97 -4.64 17.39
C GLN A 222 -11.23 -4.26 15.94
N VAL A 223 -10.29 -3.59 15.25
CA VAL A 223 -10.40 -3.36 13.80
C VAL A 223 -10.09 -4.66 13.04
N LEU A 224 -9.13 -5.45 13.55
CA LEU A 224 -8.72 -6.73 12.98
C LEU A 224 -9.87 -7.75 12.99
N ASP A 225 -10.56 -7.90 14.12
CA ASP A 225 -11.69 -8.82 14.28
C ASP A 225 -13.02 -8.27 13.72
N GLY A 226 -13.04 -6.99 13.33
CA GLY A 226 -14.19 -6.33 12.71
C GLY A 226 -15.24 -5.76 13.67
N THR A 227 -15.00 -5.83 14.98
CA THR A 227 -15.84 -5.25 16.05
C THR A 227 -15.85 -3.73 15.98
N LEU A 228 -14.71 -3.10 15.67
CA LEU A 228 -14.59 -1.67 15.40
C LEU A 228 -14.52 -1.40 13.90
N LYS A 229 -15.61 -0.87 13.34
CA LYS A 229 -15.67 -0.52 11.91
C LYS A 229 -14.68 0.59 11.57
N VAL A 230 -13.97 0.43 10.45
CA VAL A 230 -12.93 1.35 9.94
C VAL A 230 -13.36 2.82 9.99
N LYS A 231 -14.59 3.15 9.57
CA LYS A 231 -15.08 4.55 9.59
C LYS A 231 -15.03 5.19 10.99
N ARG A 232 -15.39 4.44 12.03
CA ARG A 232 -15.30 4.92 13.43
C ARG A 232 -13.86 4.93 13.90
N ALA A 233 -13.10 3.89 13.56
CA ALA A 233 -11.67 3.79 13.88
C ALA A 233 -10.88 5.00 13.37
N LEU A 234 -11.14 5.46 12.14
CA LEU A 234 -10.49 6.64 11.55
C LEU A 234 -10.78 7.96 12.27
N LEU A 235 -11.94 8.09 12.91
CA LEU A 235 -12.27 9.26 13.73
C LEU A 235 -11.46 9.24 15.03
N VAL A 236 -11.42 8.08 15.67
CA VAL A 236 -10.75 7.86 16.97
C VAL A 236 -9.22 7.95 16.84
N ALA A 237 -8.65 7.44 15.76
CA ALA A 237 -7.20 7.43 15.50
C ALA A 237 -6.56 8.84 15.41
N ARG A 238 -7.38 9.90 15.35
CA ARG A 238 -6.92 11.30 15.35
C ARG A 238 -6.75 11.87 16.76
N LEU A 239 -7.27 11.18 17.77
CA LEU A 239 -7.20 11.57 19.17
C LEU A 239 -5.91 11.08 19.84
N PRO A 240 -5.46 11.72 20.94
CA PRO A 240 -4.44 11.18 21.83
C PRO A 240 -4.80 9.76 22.28
N VAL A 241 -3.79 8.87 22.37
CA VAL A 241 -3.98 7.42 22.61
C VAL A 241 -4.81 7.15 23.88
N ASP A 242 -4.59 7.94 24.93
CA ASP A 242 -5.28 7.86 26.23
C ASP A 242 -6.77 8.25 26.17
N GLU A 243 -7.21 8.99 25.16
CA GLU A 243 -8.61 9.37 24.96
C GLU A 243 -9.40 8.38 24.08
N GLN A 244 -8.70 7.50 23.35
CA GLN A 244 -9.30 6.72 22.27
C GLN A 244 -10.35 5.70 22.75
N THR A 245 -10.07 4.98 23.84
CA THR A 245 -10.98 3.97 24.40
C THR A 245 -12.29 4.59 24.89
N ALA A 246 -12.21 5.77 25.54
CA ALA A 246 -13.38 6.53 25.95
C ALA A 246 -14.21 6.98 24.74
N ALA A 247 -13.55 7.47 23.69
CA ALA A 247 -14.22 7.89 22.45
C ALA A 247 -14.93 6.72 21.75
N VAL A 248 -14.32 5.53 21.67
CA VAL A 248 -14.99 4.33 21.10
C VAL A 248 -16.23 3.96 21.92
N THR A 249 -16.14 4.01 23.25
CA THR A 249 -17.25 3.71 24.15
C THR A 249 -18.42 4.66 23.90
N ALA A 250 -18.15 5.97 23.81
CA ALA A 250 -19.16 6.97 23.48
C ALA A 250 -19.78 6.76 22.08
N LEU A 251 -18.96 6.45 21.07
CA LEU A 251 -19.43 6.20 19.69
C LEU A 251 -20.31 4.96 19.55
N ARG A 252 -20.17 3.98 20.45
CA ARG A 252 -21.03 2.77 20.49
C ARG A 252 -22.41 3.07 21.06
N GLN A 253 -22.52 4.05 21.96
CA GLN A 253 -23.78 4.46 22.59
C GLN A 253 -24.60 5.40 21.71
N LEU A 254 -23.99 6.00 20.67
CA LEU A 254 -24.70 6.85 19.72
C LEU A 254 -25.61 6.01 18.80
N PRO A 255 -26.90 6.40 18.64
CA PRO A 255 -27.78 5.77 17.67
C PRO A 255 -27.22 5.93 16.24
N PRO A 256 -27.48 4.98 15.33
CA PRO A 256 -27.05 5.10 13.93
C PRO A 256 -27.61 6.41 13.34
N PRO A 257 -26.86 7.10 12.47
CA PRO A 257 -27.32 8.35 11.87
C PRO A 257 -28.64 8.08 11.14
N SER A 258 -29.67 8.84 11.50
CA SER A 258 -30.94 8.83 10.78
C SER A 258 -30.66 9.16 9.31
N ARG A 259 -31.09 8.28 8.39
CA ARG A 259 -31.10 8.62 6.97
C ARG A 259 -31.94 9.89 6.84
N ARG A 260 -31.35 10.98 6.35
CA ARG A 260 -32.14 12.11 5.87
C ARG A 260 -32.99 11.56 4.74
N THR A 261 -34.27 11.30 5.00
CA THR A 261 -35.25 11.11 3.95
C THR A 261 -35.33 12.45 3.24
N SER A 262 -34.82 12.50 2.02
CA SER A 262 -35.11 13.57 1.08
C SER A 262 -36.61 13.51 0.81
N THR A 263 -37.38 14.22 1.60
CA THR A 263 -38.78 14.47 1.33
C THR A 263 -39.04 15.91 1.75
N GLU A 264 -39.72 16.62 0.86
CA GLU A 264 -40.23 17.98 1.01
C GLU A 264 -39.26 19.11 0.62
N ALA A 265 -39.27 19.42 -0.68
CA ALA A 265 -39.53 20.78 -1.12
C ALA A 265 -40.48 20.69 -2.33
N GLY A 266 -41.77 20.89 -2.05
CA GLY A 266 -42.74 21.33 -3.05
C GLY A 266 -42.61 22.82 -3.31
#